data_AF-A0A645IY08-F1
#
_entry.id   AF-A0A645IY08-F1
#
_cell.length_a   1.000
_cell.length_b   1.000
_cell.length_c   1.000
_cell.angle_alpha   90.00
_cell.angle_beta   90.00
_cell.angle_gamma   90.00
#
_symmetry.space_group_name_H-M   'P 1'
#
loop_
_entity.id
_entity.type
_entity.pdbx_description
1 polymer ?
#
loop_
_entity_poly.entity_id
_entity_poly.type
_entity_poly.pdbx_seq_one_letter_code
_entity_poly.pdbx_strand_id
1 'polypeptide(L)' 'MVAQINNGQSAICGAMLESYIKTGRQDIVSTGKMIPGISLTDPCLGWTETEKAILAAYEKLP' A
#
# COMPACT_ATOMS: atom_id res chain seq x y z
N MET A 1 -2.27 -4.04 -12.52
CA MET A 1 -3.32 -3.05 -12.83
C MET A 1 -2.93 -2.14 -13.98
N VAL A 2 -1.95 -1.25 -13.80
CA VAL A 2 -1.55 -0.24 -14.82
C VAL A 2 -1.33 -0.84 -16.21
N ALA A 3 -0.57 -1.94 -16.32
CA ALA A 3 -0.36 -2.61 -17.61
C ALA A 3 -1.65 -3.10 -18.29
N GLN A 4 -2.67 -3.50 -17.51
CA GLN A 4 -3.96 -3.90 -18.09
C GLN A 4 -4.72 -2.68 -18.64
N ILE A 5 -4.72 -1.58 -17.88
CA ILE A 5 -5.32 -0.30 -18.32
C ILE A 5 -4.64 0.17 -19.62
N ASN A 6 -3.31 0.13 -19.67
CA ASN A 6 -2.54 0.50 -20.87
C ASN A 6 -2.78 -0.43 -22.07
N ASN A 7 -3.19 -1.67 -21.82
CA ASN A 7 -3.59 -2.63 -22.85
C ASN A 7 -5.08 -2.53 -23.23
N GLY A 8 -5.77 -1.45 -22.85
CA GLY A 8 -7.14 -1.17 -23.26
C GLY A 8 -8.24 -1.73 -22.35
N GLN A 9 -7.89 -2.26 -21.18
CA GLN A 9 -8.89 -2.68 -20.20
C GLN A 9 -9.57 -1.45 -19.57
N SER A 10 -10.84 -1.23 -19.90
CA SER A 10 -11.63 -0.07 -19.44
C SER A 10 -12.52 -0.33 -18.21
N ALA A 11 -12.68 -1.59 -17.78
CA ALA A 11 -13.54 -1.91 -16.63
C ALA A 11 -12.86 -1.65 -15.27
N ILE A 12 -11.55 -1.42 -15.23
CA ILE A 12 -10.82 -1.13 -13.99
C ILE A 12 -11.02 0.35 -13.64
N CYS A 13 -11.86 0.63 -12.65
CA CYS A 13 -12.14 1.98 -12.19
C CYS A 13 -11.23 2.45 -11.04
N GLY A 14 -10.49 1.55 -10.40
CA GLY A 14 -9.60 1.89 -9.29
C GLY A 14 -8.90 0.69 -8.68
N ALA A 15 -8.04 0.96 -7.69
CA ALA A 15 -7.41 -0.03 -6.85
C ALA A 15 -7.37 0.44 -5.39
N MET A 16 -7.24 -0.53 -4.49
CA MET A 16 -7.05 -0.31 -3.06
C MET A 16 -5.66 -0.81 -2.66
N LEU A 17 -4.96 -0.04 -1.83
CA LEU A 17 -3.67 -0.40 -1.26
C LEU A 17 -3.77 -0.34 0.26
N GLU A 18 -3.29 -1.38 0.94
CA GLU A 18 -3.12 -1.35 2.39
C GLU A 18 -1.75 -0.73 2.72
N SER A 19 -1.79 0.48 3.29
CA SER A 19 -0.60 1.27 3.61
C SER A 19 -0.68 1.85 5.00
N TYR A 20 0.46 2.01 5.64
CA TYR A 20 0.61 2.75 6.88
C TYR A 20 1.98 3.45 6.91
N ILE A 21 2.38 4.02 8.04
CA ILE A 21 3.61 4.81 8.12
C ILE A 21 4.85 3.92 7.89
N LYS A 22 4.87 2.72 8.49
CA LYS A 22 5.96 1.75 8.41
C LYS A 22 5.45 0.41 7.86
N THR A 23 6.33 -0.27 7.14
CA THR A 23 6.05 -1.54 6.48
C THR A 23 5.81 -2.68 7.47
N GLY A 24 4.83 -3.52 7.16
CA GLY A 24 4.51 -4.76 7.86
C GLY A 24 3.38 -4.62 8.89
N ARG A 25 3.36 -5.57 9.82
CA ARG A 25 2.44 -5.63 10.97
C ARG A 25 3.19 -6.01 12.24
N GLN A 26 2.55 -5.80 13.38
CA GLN A 26 2.99 -6.24 14.70
C GLN A 26 1.81 -6.86 15.44
N ASP A 27 2.10 -7.80 16.33
CA ASP A 27 1.10 -8.37 17.22
C ASP A 27 0.87 -7.49 18.44
N ILE A 28 -0.36 -7.54 18.97
CA ILE A 28 -0.68 -6.95 20.27
C ILE A 28 -0.02 -7.81 21.34
N VAL A 29 0.92 -7.23 22.08
CA VAL A 29 1.59 -7.88 23.21
C VAL A 29 1.05 -7.34 24.53
N SER A 30 0.85 -8.23 25.52
CA SER A 30 0.36 -7.86 26.86
C SER A 30 1.37 -7.02 27.65
N THR A 31 2.65 -7.10 27.28
CA THR A 31 3.75 -6.37 27.90
C THR A 31 4.72 -5.92 26.81
N GLY A 32 5.17 -4.66 26.87
CA GLY A 32 6.11 -4.10 25.88
C GLY A 32 5.56 -2.85 25.22
N LYS A 33 6.43 -2.12 24.50
CA LYS A 33 6.03 -0.93 23.74
C LYS A 33 5.67 -1.33 22.31
N MET A 34 4.46 -0.99 21.90
CA MET A 34 4.04 -1.05 20.50
C MET A 34 4.89 -0.09 19.67
N ILE A 35 5.23 -0.48 18.44
CA ILE A 35 5.97 0.36 17.51
C ILE A 35 4.97 1.28 16.81
N PRO A 36 5.02 2.61 17.01
CA PRO A 36 4.13 3.52 16.31
C PRO A 36 4.35 3.43 14.80
N GLY A 37 3.24 3.42 14.05
CA GLY A 37 3.26 3.38 12.60
C GLY A 37 3.35 1.99 11.97
N ILE A 38 3.31 0.90 12.73
CA ILE A 38 3.21 -0.49 12.21
C ILE A 38 1.78 -1.01 12.43
N SER A 39 1.17 -1.61 11.40
CA SER A 39 -0.20 -2.16 11.44
C SER A 39 -0.38 -3.22 12.55
N LEU A 40 -1.58 -3.35 13.12
CA LEU A 40 -1.93 -4.39 14.09
C LEU A 40 -2.65 -5.58 13.48
N THR A 41 -3.17 -5.42 12.27
CA THR A 41 -3.98 -6.41 11.57
C THR A 41 -3.15 -6.97 10.42
N ASP A 42 -3.51 -6.64 9.18
CA ASP A 42 -2.83 -7.10 7.98
C ASP A 42 -1.54 -6.30 7.73
N PRO A 43 -0.51 -6.92 7.13
CA PRO A 43 0.75 -6.24 6.83
C PRO A 43 0.54 -5.15 5.77
N CYS A 44 0.90 -3.91 6.12
CA CYS A 44 0.78 -2.76 5.21
C CYS A 44 2.10 -2.43 4.51
N LEU A 45 2.02 -1.76 3.37
CA LEU A 45 3.15 -1.00 2.81
C LEU A 45 3.52 0.16 3.73
N GLY A 46 4.81 0.51 3.80
CA GLY A 46 5.27 1.73 4.45
C GLY A 46 5.07 2.97 3.57
N TRP A 47 5.34 4.14 4.15
CA TRP A 47 5.14 5.43 3.47
C TRP A 47 5.92 5.53 2.14
N THR A 48 7.22 5.19 2.16
CA THR A 48 8.09 5.28 0.99
C THR A 48 7.63 4.35 -0.15
N GLU A 49 7.21 3.13 0.19
CA GLU A 49 6.67 2.17 -0.79
C GLU A 49 5.33 2.65 -1.36
N THR A 50 4.48 3.23 -0.52
CA THR A 50 3.16 3.78 -0.91
C THR A 50 3.32 4.95 -1.87
N GLU A 51 4.15 5.93 -1.52
CA GLU A 51 4.47 7.08 -2.36
C GLU A 51 5.00 6.62 -3.72
N LYS A 52 5.98 5.71 -3.72
CA LYS A 52 6.53 5.14 -4.95
C LYS A 52 5.48 4.43 -5.79
N ALA A 53 4.57 3.67 -5.18
CA ALA A 53 3.52 2.96 -5.90
C ALA A 53 2.53 3.91 -6.58
N ILE A 54 2.10 4.97 -5.87
CA ILE A 54 1.17 5.96 -6.39
C ILE A 54 1.80 6.77 -7.52
N LEU A 55 3.01 7.30 -7.31
CA LEU A 55 3.71 8.10 -8.32
C LEU A 55 4.03 7.26 -9.57
N ALA A 56 4.52 6.03 -9.40
CA ALA A 56 4.80 5.16 -10.54
C ALA A 56 3.53 4.74 -11.31
N ALA A 57 2.38 4.65 -10.63
CA ALA A 57 1.10 4.46 -11.31
C ALA A 57 0.67 5.72 -12.07
N TYR A 58 0.74 6.89 -11.44
CA TYR A 58 0.44 8.17 -12.06
C TYR A 58 1.27 8.42 -13.33
N GLU A 59 2.58 8.16 -13.30
CA GLU A 59 3.47 8.35 -14.45
C GLU A 59 3.16 7.44 -15.65
N LYS A 60 2.47 6.32 -15.43
CA LYS A 60 2.29 5.25 -16.42
C LYS A 60 0.85 5.07 -16.89
N LEU A 61 -0.12 5.65 -16.19
CA LEU A 61 -1.52 5.64 -16.60
C LEU A 61 -1.69 6.62 -17.79
N PRO A 62 -2.63 6.32 -18.71
CA PRO A 62 -2.88 7.14 -19.90
C PRO A 62 -3.55 8.48 -19.57
#